data_AF-A0A841LF00-F1
#
_entry.id   AF-A0A841LF00-F1
#
_cell.length_a   1.000
_cell.length_b   1.000
_cell.length_c   1.000
_cell.angle_alpha   90.00
_cell.angle_beta   90.00
_cell.angle_gamma   90.00
#
_symmetry.space_group_name_H-M   'P 1'
#
loop_
_entity.id
_entity.type
_entity.pdbx_description
1 polymer ?
#
loop_
_entity_poly.entity_id
_entity_poly.type
_entity_poly.pdbx_seq_one_letter_code
_entity_poly.pdbx_strand_id
1 'polypeptide(L)'
;MIATASEQALQDWAAAQLGHRFTDPSLLRRALTHSSAAQGAASYQRLEFLGDRVLGCAIAAMLFEGHDEAEGKLTARLHALVEGPANAEVARHLGVEDRLIMEPSARLKGLNRSENVLGDVAEALVAALFLDAGWPVAQAFVLKQWGRLEAGGRQALSDPKSRLQEWALKRRRGMPRYVVLGRDGPDHAPIFTIEASVRGEPAAKASGTSKQEAEKAAALILLESLPK
;
A
#
# COMPACT_ATOMS: atom_id res chain seq x y z
N MET A 1 -4.85 28.96 -23.71
CA MET A 1 -4.33 27.85 -24.55
C MET A 1 -3.45 26.85 -23.79
N ILE A 2 -2.68 27.24 -22.77
CA ILE A 2 -1.82 26.31 -22.00
C ILE A 2 -2.62 25.39 -21.04
N ALA A 3 -3.63 25.93 -20.33
CA ALA A 3 -4.46 25.14 -19.40
C ALA A 3 -5.29 24.04 -20.09
N THR A 4 -5.80 24.33 -21.31
CA THR A 4 -6.60 23.39 -22.10
C THR A 4 -5.77 22.22 -22.65
N ALA A 5 -4.49 22.45 -22.97
CA ALA A 5 -3.60 21.39 -23.45
C ALA A 5 -3.19 20.42 -22.33
N SER A 6 -2.99 20.92 -21.09
CA SER A 6 -2.68 20.04 -19.96
C SER A 6 -3.89 19.21 -19.51
N GLU A 7 -5.09 19.76 -19.60
CA GLU A 7 -6.33 19.05 -19.23
C GLU A 7 -6.69 17.96 -20.24
N GLN A 8 -6.53 18.22 -21.54
CA GLN A 8 -6.70 17.20 -22.59
C GLN A 8 -5.71 16.05 -22.42
N ALA A 9 -4.42 16.36 -22.19
CA ALA A 9 -3.40 15.34 -21.95
C ALA A 9 -3.72 14.48 -20.70
N LEU A 10 -4.31 15.10 -19.68
CA LEU A 10 -4.72 14.40 -18.46
C LEU A 10 -5.92 13.47 -18.71
N GLN A 11 -6.88 13.92 -19.50
CA GLN A 11 -8.03 13.11 -19.94
C GLN A 11 -7.60 11.94 -20.83
N ASP A 12 -6.65 12.14 -21.73
CA ASP A 12 -6.11 11.07 -22.58
C ASP A 12 -5.33 10.03 -21.76
N TRP A 13 -4.57 10.48 -20.75
CA TRP A 13 -3.96 9.57 -19.78
C TRP A 13 -5.00 8.79 -18.98
N ALA A 14 -6.05 9.44 -18.48
CA ALA A 14 -7.12 8.76 -17.75
C ALA A 14 -7.83 7.73 -18.62
N ALA A 15 -8.14 8.06 -19.87
CA ALA A 15 -8.72 7.12 -20.81
C ALA A 15 -7.83 5.88 -21.02
N ALA A 16 -6.52 6.08 -21.17
CA ALA A 16 -5.57 4.99 -21.42
C ALA A 16 -5.29 4.13 -20.18
N GLN A 17 -5.05 4.75 -19.02
CA GLN A 17 -4.56 4.09 -17.82
C GLN A 17 -5.69 3.69 -16.86
N LEU A 18 -6.71 4.54 -16.73
CA LEU A 18 -7.86 4.32 -15.85
C LEU A 18 -9.04 3.68 -16.60
N GLY A 19 -9.01 3.69 -17.94
CA GLY A 19 -10.09 3.17 -18.77
C GLY A 19 -11.32 4.06 -18.81
N HIS A 20 -11.19 5.34 -18.42
CA HIS A 20 -12.31 6.25 -18.25
C HIS A 20 -11.96 7.68 -18.67
N ARG A 21 -12.87 8.34 -19.41
CA ARG A 21 -12.82 9.78 -19.66
C ARG A 21 -13.78 10.47 -18.69
N PHE A 22 -13.25 11.34 -17.85
CA PHE A 22 -14.02 11.95 -16.77
C PHE A 22 -15.02 12.96 -17.30
N THR A 23 -16.28 12.82 -16.87
CA THR A 23 -17.35 13.78 -17.15
C THR A 23 -17.13 15.07 -16.36
N ASP A 24 -16.67 14.95 -15.11
CA ASP A 24 -16.15 16.06 -14.31
C ASP A 24 -14.60 15.96 -14.19
N PRO A 25 -13.85 16.68 -15.05
CA PRO A 25 -12.38 16.72 -14.98
C PRO A 25 -11.83 17.19 -13.63
N SER A 26 -12.62 17.90 -12.82
CA SER A 26 -12.20 18.38 -11.52
C SER A 26 -11.94 17.24 -10.53
N LEU A 27 -12.64 16.11 -10.65
CA LEU A 27 -12.42 14.92 -9.82
C LEU A 27 -11.02 14.35 -10.06
N LEU A 28 -10.63 14.18 -11.33
CA LEU A 28 -9.32 13.71 -11.73
C LEU A 28 -8.21 14.66 -11.26
N ARG A 29 -8.41 15.97 -11.45
CA ARG A 29 -7.46 16.99 -10.99
C ARG A 29 -7.28 16.94 -9.46
N ARG A 30 -8.38 16.86 -8.71
CA ARG A 30 -8.35 16.79 -7.24
C ARG A 30 -7.67 15.53 -6.74
N ALA A 31 -7.93 14.37 -7.35
CA ALA A 31 -7.27 13.11 -7.01
C ALA A 31 -5.74 13.17 -7.18
N LEU A 32 -5.25 14.02 -8.09
CA LEU A 32 -3.82 14.22 -8.34
C LEU A 32 -3.23 15.44 -7.61
N THR A 33 -4.02 16.15 -6.78
CA THR A 33 -3.57 17.36 -6.09
C THR A 33 -3.19 17.07 -4.65
N HIS A 34 -1.90 17.22 -4.35
CA HIS A 34 -1.35 17.03 -3.00
C HIS A 34 -1.70 18.20 -2.08
N SER A 35 -1.75 17.92 -0.77
CA SER A 35 -2.10 18.88 0.30
C SER A 35 -1.22 20.14 0.35
N SER A 36 -0.01 20.07 -0.21
CA SER A 36 0.89 21.22 -0.34
C SER A 36 0.42 22.26 -1.35
N ALA A 37 -0.24 21.86 -2.44
CA ALA A 37 -0.73 22.78 -3.47
C ALA A 37 -2.17 23.25 -3.20
N ALA A 38 -2.98 22.45 -2.52
CA ALA A 38 -4.33 22.83 -2.12
C ALA A 38 -4.72 22.08 -0.84
N GLN A 39 -5.56 22.66 0.02
CA GLN A 39 -5.97 22.02 1.27
C GLN A 39 -7.42 21.53 1.24
N GLY A 40 -7.74 20.58 2.12
CA GLY A 40 -9.11 20.14 2.38
C GLY A 40 -9.80 19.55 1.15
N ALA A 41 -10.95 20.10 0.77
CA ALA A 41 -11.75 19.56 -0.34
C ALA A 41 -11.09 19.68 -1.72
N ALA A 42 -10.07 20.54 -1.85
CA ALA A 42 -9.35 20.77 -3.09
C ALA A 42 -8.15 19.80 -3.30
N SER A 43 -7.75 19.05 -2.27
CA SER A 43 -6.72 17.99 -2.37
C SER A 43 -7.34 16.60 -2.51
N TYR A 44 -6.48 15.61 -2.70
CA TYR A 44 -6.87 14.20 -2.75
C TYR A 44 -7.41 13.64 -1.43
N GLN A 45 -7.17 14.28 -0.27
CA GLN A 45 -7.35 13.66 1.05
C GLN A 45 -8.78 13.18 1.34
N ARG A 46 -9.80 13.91 0.87
CA ARG A 46 -11.20 13.46 1.02
C ARG A 46 -11.56 12.34 0.05
N LEU A 47 -10.90 12.30 -1.10
CA LEU A 47 -11.07 11.25 -2.09
C LEU A 47 -10.37 9.97 -1.61
N GLU A 48 -9.14 10.05 -1.11
CA GLU A 48 -8.41 8.98 -0.43
C GLU A 48 -9.30 8.28 0.62
N PHE A 49 -9.87 9.04 1.56
CA PHE A 49 -10.76 8.49 2.59
C PHE A 49 -11.89 7.62 2.01
N LEU A 50 -12.56 8.10 0.96
CA LEU A 50 -13.63 7.35 0.28
C LEU A 50 -13.05 6.17 -0.52
N GLY A 51 -11.93 6.40 -1.17
CA GLY A 51 -11.22 5.48 -2.05
C GLY A 51 -10.80 4.22 -1.35
N ASP A 52 -10.25 4.32 -0.14
CA ASP A 52 -9.91 3.19 0.72
C ASP A 52 -11.11 2.24 0.93
N ARG A 53 -12.32 2.79 1.18
CA ARG A 53 -13.53 1.96 1.39
C ARG A 53 -14.01 1.32 0.09
N VAL A 54 -13.98 2.06 -1.01
CA VAL A 54 -14.38 1.54 -2.32
C VAL A 54 -13.41 0.44 -2.77
N LEU A 55 -12.11 0.67 -2.64
CA LEU A 55 -11.04 -0.29 -2.90
C LEU A 55 -11.22 -1.53 -2.03
N GLY A 56 -11.33 -1.36 -0.71
CA GLY A 56 -11.49 -2.47 0.23
C GLY A 56 -12.71 -3.34 -0.08
N CYS A 57 -13.86 -2.73 -0.42
CA CYS A 57 -15.05 -3.46 -0.84
C CYS A 57 -14.82 -4.25 -2.14
N ALA A 58 -14.18 -3.63 -3.14
CA ALA A 58 -13.94 -4.27 -4.43
C ALA A 58 -12.97 -5.46 -4.30
N ILE A 59 -11.92 -5.32 -3.49
CA ILE A 59 -10.97 -6.40 -3.19
C ILE A 59 -11.63 -7.50 -2.36
N ALA A 60 -12.45 -7.15 -1.37
CA ALA A 60 -13.18 -8.14 -0.57
C ALA A 60 -14.10 -8.99 -1.45
N ALA A 61 -14.85 -8.36 -2.37
CA ALA A 61 -15.70 -9.06 -3.34
C ALA A 61 -14.88 -9.98 -4.25
N MET A 62 -13.77 -9.48 -4.81
CA MET A 62 -12.86 -10.28 -5.65
C MET A 62 -12.33 -11.52 -4.92
N LEU A 63 -11.89 -11.36 -3.67
CA LEU A 63 -11.34 -12.45 -2.87
C LEU A 63 -12.41 -13.46 -2.47
N PHE A 64 -13.60 -12.99 -2.11
CA PHE A 64 -14.74 -13.85 -1.76
C PHE A 64 -15.18 -14.72 -2.94
N GLU A 65 -15.20 -14.16 -4.16
CA GLU A 65 -15.56 -14.90 -5.37
C GLU A 65 -14.44 -15.83 -5.86
N GLY A 66 -13.18 -15.42 -5.69
CA GLY A 66 -12.02 -16.13 -6.24
C GLY A 66 -11.40 -17.20 -5.34
N HIS A 67 -11.72 -17.23 -4.04
CA HIS A 67 -11.07 -18.12 -3.08
C HIS A 67 -12.08 -18.79 -2.13
N ASP A 68 -11.95 -20.10 -1.95
CA ASP A 68 -12.73 -20.90 -0.97
C ASP A 68 -12.02 -20.98 0.40
N GLU A 69 -11.32 -19.92 0.79
CA GLU A 69 -10.53 -19.87 2.02
C GLU A 69 -11.36 -19.38 3.21
N ALA A 70 -10.96 -19.77 4.42
CA ALA A 70 -11.56 -19.24 5.64
C ALA A 70 -11.31 -17.72 5.80
N GLU A 71 -12.25 -17.03 6.46
CA GLU A 71 -12.25 -15.57 6.70
C GLU A 71 -10.87 -15.01 7.06
N GLY A 72 -10.16 -15.60 8.02
CA GLY A 72 -8.86 -15.09 8.47
C GLY A 72 -7.79 -15.03 7.36
N LYS A 73 -7.82 -15.97 6.41
CA LYS A 73 -6.91 -15.93 5.24
C LYS A 73 -7.34 -14.87 4.23
N LEU A 74 -8.65 -14.72 4.00
CA LEU A 74 -9.19 -13.67 3.13
C LEU A 74 -8.84 -12.28 3.67
N THR A 75 -8.98 -12.07 4.98
CA THR A 75 -8.58 -10.83 5.65
C THR A 75 -7.09 -10.54 5.47
N ALA A 76 -6.22 -11.55 5.62
CA ALA A 76 -4.79 -11.38 5.39
C ALA A 76 -4.46 -11.01 3.93
N ARG A 77 -5.14 -11.62 2.95
CA ARG A 77 -4.99 -11.27 1.53
C ARG A 77 -5.48 -9.86 1.23
N LEU A 78 -6.64 -9.49 1.77
CA LEU A 78 -7.20 -8.15 1.63
C LEU A 78 -6.19 -7.10 2.10
N HIS A 79 -5.66 -7.25 3.31
CA HIS A 79 -4.66 -6.32 3.85
C HIS A 79 -3.42 -6.21 2.96
N ALA A 80 -2.95 -7.32 2.38
CA ALA A 80 -1.79 -7.32 1.47
C ALA A 80 -2.00 -6.50 0.19
N LEU A 81 -3.25 -6.41 -0.25
CA LEU A 81 -3.62 -5.75 -1.50
C LEU A 81 -3.97 -4.29 -1.27
N VAL A 82 -4.51 -3.93 -0.12
CA VAL A 82 -4.96 -2.55 0.18
C VAL A 82 -3.97 -1.75 1.03
N GLU A 83 -2.82 -2.32 1.39
CA GLU A 83 -1.78 -1.59 2.13
C GLU A 83 -1.02 -0.57 1.26
N GLY A 84 -0.45 0.45 1.91
CA GLY A 84 0.30 1.54 1.27
C GLY A 84 1.33 1.08 0.22
N PRO A 85 2.19 0.08 0.49
CA PRO A 85 3.15 -0.41 -0.52
C PRO A 85 2.48 -0.99 -1.78
N ALA A 86 1.35 -1.69 -1.65
CA ALA A 86 0.60 -2.22 -2.79
C ALA A 86 -0.07 -1.10 -3.59
N ASN A 87 -0.70 -0.15 -2.90
CA ASN A 87 -1.33 1.01 -3.53
C ASN A 87 -0.30 1.90 -4.24
N ALA A 88 0.88 2.09 -3.64
CA ALA A 88 2.00 2.81 -4.24
C ALA A 88 2.56 2.10 -5.48
N GLU A 89 2.63 0.76 -5.47
CA GLU A 89 3.02 -0.03 -6.65
C GLU A 89 2.04 0.20 -7.82
N VAL A 90 0.73 0.23 -7.56
CA VAL A 90 -0.28 0.58 -8.57
C VAL A 90 -0.07 2.00 -9.09
N ALA A 91 0.10 2.99 -8.21
CA ALA A 91 0.31 4.37 -8.64
C ALA A 91 1.57 4.56 -9.51
N ARG A 92 2.68 3.87 -9.18
CA ARG A 92 3.89 3.86 -10.01
C ARG A 92 3.61 3.22 -11.36
N HIS A 93 2.90 2.09 -11.38
CA HIS A 93 2.53 1.43 -12.63
C HIS A 93 1.71 2.34 -13.56
N LEU A 94 0.86 3.18 -13.00
CA LEU A 94 0.05 4.15 -13.73
C LEU A 94 0.83 5.41 -14.18
N GLY A 95 2.08 5.58 -13.74
CA GLY A 95 2.91 6.75 -14.03
C GLY A 95 2.42 8.03 -13.34
N VAL A 96 1.88 7.92 -12.12
CA VAL A 96 1.30 9.06 -11.37
C VAL A 96 2.35 10.09 -10.94
N GLU A 97 3.60 9.69 -10.73
CA GLU A 97 4.69 10.52 -10.16
C GLU A 97 4.90 11.84 -10.91
N ASP A 98 4.73 11.83 -12.24
CA ASP A 98 4.91 12.98 -13.12
C ASP A 98 3.65 13.83 -13.28
N ARG A 99 2.52 13.37 -12.72
CA ARG A 99 1.20 13.99 -12.87
C ARG A 99 0.72 14.68 -11.61
N LEU A 100 1.38 14.43 -10.48
CA LEU A 100 1.01 15.03 -9.21
C LEU A 100 1.17 16.56 -9.24
N ILE A 101 0.10 17.23 -8.86
CA ILE A 101 0.04 18.68 -8.67
C ILE A 101 0.44 18.94 -7.22
N MET A 102 1.61 19.56 -7.05
CA MET A 102 2.18 19.86 -5.74
C MET A 102 3.11 21.07 -5.84
N GLU A 103 3.33 21.74 -4.71
CA GLU A 103 4.32 22.82 -4.62
C GLU A 103 5.73 22.34 -5.04
N PRO A 104 6.54 23.19 -5.71
CA PRO A 104 7.89 22.81 -6.13
C PRO A 104 8.77 22.32 -4.97
N SER A 105 8.63 22.91 -3.79
CA SER A 105 9.36 22.52 -2.58
C SER A 105 9.01 21.12 -2.09
N ALA A 106 7.75 20.69 -2.24
CA ALA A 106 7.30 19.33 -1.93
C ALA A 106 7.89 18.32 -2.92
N ARG A 107 7.90 18.65 -4.22
CA ARG A 107 8.50 17.81 -5.25
C ARG A 107 10.02 17.66 -5.06
N LEU A 108 10.72 18.73 -4.70
CA LEU A 108 12.16 18.69 -4.39
C LEU A 108 12.49 17.77 -3.20
N LYS A 109 11.58 17.62 -2.24
CA LYS A 109 11.69 16.65 -1.14
C LYS A 109 11.38 15.21 -1.54
N GLY A 110 11.06 14.96 -2.81
CA GLY A 110 10.75 13.63 -3.33
C GLY A 110 9.35 13.12 -2.95
N LEU A 111 8.43 13.99 -2.51
CA LEU A 111 7.09 13.54 -2.10
C LEU A 111 6.31 12.89 -3.25
N ASN A 112 6.56 13.28 -4.49
CA ASN A 112 5.95 12.65 -5.67
C ASN A 112 6.38 11.20 -5.91
N ARG A 113 7.39 10.71 -5.16
CA ARG A 113 7.90 9.33 -5.21
C ARG A 113 7.72 8.59 -3.87
N SER A 114 7.17 9.27 -2.87
CA SER A 114 6.94 8.70 -1.54
C SER A 114 5.83 7.65 -1.62
N GLU A 115 6.03 6.51 -0.95
CA GLU A 115 5.04 5.44 -0.88
C GLU A 115 3.71 5.91 -0.29
N ASN A 116 3.76 6.74 0.74
CA ASN A 116 2.55 7.27 1.37
C ASN A 116 1.73 8.08 0.35
N VAL A 117 2.36 9.08 -0.30
CA VAL A 117 1.67 9.94 -1.28
C VAL A 117 1.14 9.15 -2.47
N LEU A 118 1.92 8.19 -2.96
CA LEU A 118 1.51 7.36 -4.08
C LEU A 118 0.35 6.42 -3.72
N GLY A 119 0.37 5.86 -2.51
CA GLY A 119 -0.73 5.06 -1.98
C GLY A 119 -2.02 5.86 -1.86
N ASP A 120 -1.96 7.03 -1.21
CA ASP A 120 -3.13 7.89 -1.02
C ASP A 120 -3.77 8.30 -2.36
N VAL A 121 -2.93 8.59 -3.36
CA VAL A 121 -3.39 9.01 -4.68
C VAL A 121 -4.01 7.85 -5.46
N ALA A 122 -3.50 6.63 -5.31
CA ALA A 122 -4.14 5.46 -5.92
C ALA A 122 -5.57 5.28 -5.41
N GLU A 123 -5.78 5.40 -4.09
CA GLU A 123 -7.11 5.37 -3.47
C GLU A 123 -7.98 6.55 -3.95
N ALA A 124 -7.42 7.75 -4.00
CA ALA A 124 -8.14 8.92 -4.49
C ALA A 124 -8.60 8.78 -5.95
N LEU A 125 -7.83 8.10 -6.81
CA LEU A 125 -8.23 7.79 -8.18
C LEU A 125 -9.40 6.79 -8.22
N VAL A 126 -9.41 5.79 -7.33
CA VAL A 126 -10.55 4.86 -7.18
C VAL A 126 -11.82 5.64 -6.79
N ALA A 127 -11.72 6.56 -5.82
CA ALA A 127 -12.84 7.42 -5.44
C ALA A 127 -13.31 8.35 -6.56
N ALA A 128 -12.37 8.92 -7.32
CA ALA A 128 -12.71 9.78 -8.45
C ALA A 128 -13.51 9.02 -9.52
N LEU A 129 -13.10 7.80 -9.87
CA LEU A 129 -13.85 6.93 -10.78
C LEU A 129 -15.23 6.57 -10.23
N PHE A 130 -15.30 6.23 -8.94
CA PHE A 130 -16.56 5.90 -8.29
C PHE A 130 -17.55 7.08 -8.31
N LEU A 131 -17.08 8.29 -8.05
CA LEU A 131 -17.92 9.49 -8.05
C LEU A 131 -18.35 9.91 -9.46
N ASP A 132 -17.49 9.74 -10.46
CA ASP A 132 -17.78 10.16 -11.84
C ASP A 132 -18.65 9.14 -12.60
N ALA A 133 -18.41 7.84 -12.39
CA ALA A 133 -18.98 6.77 -13.21
C ALA A 133 -19.62 5.61 -12.43
N GLY A 134 -19.61 5.67 -11.10
CA GLY A 134 -20.24 4.69 -10.23
C GLY A 134 -19.43 3.42 -10.00
N TRP A 135 -20.04 2.50 -9.25
CA TRP A 135 -19.42 1.25 -8.81
C TRP A 135 -18.84 0.37 -9.94
N PRO A 136 -19.56 0.09 -11.05
CA PRO A 136 -19.06 -0.85 -12.05
C PRO A 136 -17.72 -0.43 -12.67
N VAL A 137 -17.53 0.87 -12.92
CA VAL A 137 -16.27 1.40 -13.49
C VAL A 137 -15.15 1.37 -12.46
N ALA A 138 -15.42 1.79 -11.22
CA ALA A 138 -14.44 1.74 -10.15
C ALA A 138 -14.00 0.30 -9.85
N GLN A 139 -14.94 -0.64 -9.76
CA GLN A 139 -14.64 -2.06 -9.53
C GLN A 139 -13.81 -2.66 -10.67
N ALA A 140 -14.19 -2.41 -11.93
CA ALA A 140 -13.43 -2.90 -13.08
C ALA A 140 -11.98 -2.37 -13.09
N PHE A 141 -11.79 -1.10 -12.74
CA PHE A 141 -10.45 -0.52 -12.57
C PHE A 141 -9.67 -1.21 -11.45
N VAL A 142 -10.27 -1.40 -10.27
CA VAL A 142 -9.62 -2.08 -9.14
C VAL A 142 -9.22 -3.51 -9.53
N LEU A 143 -10.14 -4.29 -10.10
CA LEU A 143 -9.86 -5.67 -10.54
C LEU A 143 -8.72 -5.72 -11.56
N LYS A 144 -8.69 -4.78 -12.50
CA LYS A 144 -7.60 -4.70 -13.50
C LYS A 144 -6.24 -4.42 -12.86
N GLN A 145 -6.16 -3.50 -11.91
CA GLN A 145 -4.87 -3.06 -11.37
C GLN A 145 -4.41 -3.92 -10.19
N TRP A 146 -5.27 -4.14 -9.20
CA TRP A 146 -4.93 -4.95 -8.02
C TRP A 146 -5.03 -6.45 -8.28
N GLY A 147 -5.88 -6.90 -9.21
CA GLY A 147 -5.90 -8.31 -9.63
C GLY A 147 -4.56 -8.76 -10.22
N ARG A 148 -3.76 -7.86 -10.79
CA ARG A 148 -2.38 -8.16 -11.22
C ARG A 148 -1.43 -8.38 -10.05
N LEU A 149 -1.59 -7.65 -8.96
CA LEU A 149 -0.80 -7.87 -7.75
C LEU A 149 -1.16 -9.21 -7.12
N GLU A 150 -2.46 -9.50 -7.04
CA GLU A 150 -2.98 -10.77 -6.53
C GLU A 150 -2.49 -11.96 -7.37
N ALA A 151 -2.64 -11.91 -8.69
CA ALA A 151 -2.14 -12.94 -9.62
C ALA A 151 -0.62 -13.04 -9.65
N GLY A 152 0.10 -11.93 -9.40
CA GLY A 152 1.55 -11.89 -9.23
C GLY A 152 2.05 -12.60 -7.98
N GLY A 153 1.14 -13.20 -7.20
CA GLY A 153 1.48 -13.89 -5.98
C GLY A 153 1.97 -12.91 -4.92
N ARG A 154 1.46 -11.67 -4.92
CA ARG A 154 1.52 -10.80 -3.74
C ARG A 154 0.70 -11.49 -2.67
N GLN A 155 1.35 -12.45 -2.02
CA GLN A 155 0.82 -13.12 -0.87
C GLN A 155 0.50 -12.02 0.12
N ALA A 156 -0.49 -12.27 0.98
CA ALA A 156 -0.42 -11.73 2.32
C ALA A 156 1.04 -11.79 2.72
N LEU A 157 1.71 -10.64 2.75
CA LEU A 157 2.90 -10.45 3.54
C LEU A 157 2.36 -10.60 4.95
N SER A 158 2.02 -11.84 5.32
CA SER A 158 1.72 -12.22 6.67
C SER A 158 2.99 -11.82 7.35
N ASP A 159 2.85 -10.73 8.11
CA ASP A 159 3.95 -10.04 8.73
C ASP A 159 4.88 -11.12 9.30
N PRO A 160 6.20 -11.10 9.04
CA PRO A 160 7.07 -12.17 9.48
C PRO A 160 6.91 -12.50 10.96
N LYS A 161 6.49 -11.55 11.80
CA LYS A 161 6.14 -11.79 13.20
C LYS A 161 4.87 -12.63 13.35
N SER A 162 3.80 -12.33 12.60
CA SER A 162 2.58 -13.13 12.54
C SER A 162 2.83 -14.55 12.03
N ARG A 163 3.63 -14.71 10.96
CA ARG A 163 4.02 -16.04 10.44
C ARG A 163 4.80 -16.84 11.49
N LEU A 164 5.74 -16.18 12.18
CA LEU A 164 6.54 -16.82 13.23
C LEU A 164 5.67 -17.21 14.43
N GLN A 165 4.72 -16.35 14.79
CA GLN A 165 3.73 -16.63 15.83
C GLN A 165 2.87 -17.84 15.48
N GLU A 166 2.30 -17.89 14.27
CA GLU A 166 1.51 -19.03 13.82
C GLU A 166 2.33 -20.32 13.81
N TRP A 167 3.57 -20.27 13.30
CA TRP A 167 4.49 -21.41 13.30
C TRP A 167 4.73 -21.93 14.73
N ALA A 168 5.02 -21.01 15.67
CA ALA A 168 5.31 -21.34 17.06
C ALA A 168 4.09 -21.89 17.80
N LEU A 169 2.90 -21.32 17.59
CA LEU A 169 1.65 -21.78 18.17
C LEU A 169 1.24 -23.17 17.63
N LYS A 170 1.33 -23.39 16.32
CA LYS A 170 1.04 -24.70 15.70
C LYS A 170 1.92 -25.81 16.28
N ARG A 171 3.16 -25.49 16.66
CA ARG A 171 4.13 -26.42 17.26
C ARG A 171 4.16 -26.40 18.79
N ARG A 172 3.21 -25.72 19.43
CA ARG A 172 3.10 -25.59 20.90
C ARG A 172 4.37 -25.06 21.58
N ARG A 173 5.12 -24.19 20.89
CA ARG A 173 6.35 -23.55 21.40
C ARG A 173 6.08 -22.23 22.14
N GLY A 174 4.82 -21.78 22.18
CA GLY A 174 4.43 -20.50 22.81
C GLY A 174 4.65 -19.30 21.89
N MET A 175 4.53 -18.09 22.42
CA MET A 175 4.71 -16.86 21.65
C MET A 175 6.20 -16.57 21.38
N PRO A 176 6.56 -16.08 20.18
CA PRO A 176 7.90 -15.53 19.92
C PRO A 176 8.22 -14.36 20.86
N ARG A 177 9.49 -14.21 21.22
CA ARG A 177 10.00 -13.09 22.01
C ARG A 177 10.97 -12.23 21.19
N TYR A 178 10.88 -10.92 21.39
CA TYR A 178 11.74 -9.93 20.75
C TYR A 178 12.48 -9.12 21.82
N VAL A 179 13.80 -9.01 21.68
CA VAL A 179 14.64 -8.25 22.62
C VAL A 179 15.50 -7.26 21.84
N VAL A 180 15.49 -5.99 22.24
CA VAL A 180 16.40 -4.98 21.70
C VAL A 180 17.77 -5.20 22.32
N LEU A 181 18.75 -5.53 21.48
CA LEU A 181 20.14 -5.73 21.89
C LEU A 181 20.95 -4.44 21.85
N GLY A 182 20.61 -3.52 20.95
CA GLY A 182 21.35 -2.27 20.79
C GLY A 182 20.61 -1.24 19.95
N ARG A 183 21.02 0.01 20.12
CA ARG A 183 20.65 1.15 19.27
C ARG A 183 21.93 1.92 18.98
N ASP A 184 22.26 2.01 17.71
CA ASP A 184 23.43 2.73 17.19
C ASP A 184 22.98 3.84 16.22
N GLY A 185 23.92 4.66 15.76
CA GLY A 185 23.66 5.74 14.81
C GLY A 185 23.17 7.05 15.45
N PRO A 186 23.15 8.15 14.69
CA PRO A 186 22.72 9.46 15.20
C PRO A 186 21.21 9.49 15.45
N ASP A 187 20.75 10.44 16.27
CA ASP A 187 19.32 10.52 16.64
C ASP A 187 18.36 10.65 15.45
N HIS A 188 18.83 11.25 14.35
CA HIS A 188 18.06 11.41 13.12
C HIS A 188 18.18 10.22 12.15
N ALA A 189 19.02 9.22 12.46
CA ALA A 189 19.15 7.99 11.67
C ALA A 189 19.56 6.80 12.57
N PRO A 190 18.69 6.39 13.52
CA PRO A 190 18.99 5.30 14.44
C PRO A 190 18.98 3.95 13.71
N ILE A 191 19.82 3.03 14.17
CA ILE A 191 19.85 1.62 13.77
C ILE A 191 19.58 0.79 15.02
N PHE A 192 18.47 0.05 15.02
CA PHE A 192 18.09 -0.85 16.11
C PHE A 192 18.53 -2.26 15.78
N THR A 193 19.14 -2.97 16.73
CA THR A 193 19.46 -4.39 16.61
C THR A 193 18.56 -5.20 17.53
N ILE A 194 17.84 -6.17 16.98
CA ILE A 194 16.83 -6.97 17.69
C ILE A 194 17.11 -8.45 17.52
N GLU A 195 16.92 -9.21 18.60
CA GLU A 195 16.91 -10.66 18.61
C GLU A 195 15.46 -11.18 18.67
N ALA A 196 15.09 -12.06 17.74
CA ALA A 196 13.86 -12.83 17.76
C ALA A 196 14.16 -14.26 18.24
N SER A 197 13.33 -14.80 19.13
CA SER A 197 13.48 -16.16 19.65
C SER A 197 12.15 -16.88 19.79
N VAL A 198 12.17 -18.20 19.55
CA VAL A 198 11.07 -19.12 19.84
C VAL A 198 11.60 -20.25 20.73
N ARG A 199 10.77 -20.74 21.67
CA ARG A 199 11.20 -21.72 22.67
C ARG A 199 11.76 -22.99 22.01
N GLY A 200 13.02 -23.28 22.30
CA GLY A 200 13.70 -24.48 21.86
C GLY A 200 14.10 -24.45 20.38
N GLU A 201 14.26 -23.27 19.80
CA GLU A 201 14.84 -23.01 18.50
C GLU A 201 15.97 -21.98 18.63
N PRO A 202 16.99 -21.99 17.77
CA PRO A 202 18.04 -20.96 17.76
C PRO A 202 17.44 -19.58 17.53
N ALA A 203 17.92 -18.57 18.26
CA ALA A 203 17.48 -17.19 18.04
C ALA A 203 18.10 -16.60 16.77
N ALA A 204 17.42 -15.62 16.17
CA ALA A 204 17.92 -14.86 15.03
C ALA A 204 18.03 -13.38 15.38
N LYS A 205 18.97 -12.67 14.75
CA LYS A 205 19.20 -11.24 14.97
C LYS A 205 19.11 -10.48 13.65
N ALA A 206 18.53 -9.29 13.70
CA ALA A 206 18.55 -8.37 12.57
C ALA A 206 18.59 -6.92 13.05
N SER A 207 18.98 -6.03 12.13
CA SER A 207 19.00 -4.60 12.37
C SER A 207 18.07 -3.87 11.39
N GLY A 208 17.57 -2.69 11.79
CA GLY A 208 16.66 -1.88 10.98
C GLY A 208 16.63 -0.43 11.45
N THR A 209 16.13 0.45 10.59
CA THR A 209 16.03 1.90 10.86
C THR A 209 14.93 2.24 11.87
N SER A 210 14.05 1.29 12.15
CA SER A 210 13.09 1.32 13.25
C SER A 210 13.07 0.00 14.00
N LYS A 211 12.58 0.01 15.24
CA LYS A 211 12.35 -1.23 16.01
C LYS A 211 11.45 -2.21 15.26
N GLN A 212 10.38 -1.71 14.65
CA GLN A 212 9.43 -2.56 13.94
C GLN A 212 10.06 -3.22 12.71
N GLU A 213 10.88 -2.50 11.96
CA GLU A 213 11.63 -3.06 10.82
C GLU A 213 12.62 -4.14 11.28
N ALA A 214 13.40 -3.86 12.34
CA ALA A 214 14.34 -4.81 12.91
C ALA A 214 13.65 -6.07 13.46
N GLU A 215 12.48 -5.94 14.08
CA GLU A 215 11.67 -7.08 14.53
C GLU A 215 11.20 -7.96 13.37
N LYS A 216 10.66 -7.35 12.29
CA LYS A 216 10.21 -8.08 11.10
C LYS A 216 11.38 -8.82 10.43
N ALA A 217 12.52 -8.16 10.30
CA ALA A 217 13.72 -8.76 9.74
C ALA A 217 14.22 -9.94 10.59
N ALA A 218 14.29 -9.79 11.92
CA ALA A 218 14.71 -10.86 12.81
C ALA A 218 13.72 -12.05 12.78
N ALA A 219 12.42 -11.77 12.71
CA ALA A 219 11.40 -12.80 12.57
C ALA A 219 11.49 -13.58 11.25
N LEU A 220 11.80 -12.89 10.16
CA LEU A 220 11.97 -13.50 8.84
C LEU A 220 13.19 -14.44 8.83
N ILE A 221 14.35 -13.97 9.31
CA ILE A 221 15.56 -14.80 9.41
C ILE A 221 15.29 -16.03 10.29
N LEU A 222 14.59 -15.85 11.41
CA LEU A 222 14.23 -16.98 12.26
C LEU A 222 13.36 -17.97 11.48
N LEU A 223 12.25 -17.52 10.89
CA LEU A 223 11.37 -18.36 10.07
C LEU A 223 12.09 -19.17 8.99
N GLU A 224 13.08 -18.58 8.30
CA GLU A 224 13.84 -19.24 7.24
C GLU A 224 14.78 -20.34 7.76
N SER A 225 15.25 -20.20 9.01
CA SER A 225 16.08 -21.21 9.67
C SER A 225 15.28 -22.35 10.30
N LEU A 226 13.96 -22.19 10.44
CA LEU A 226 13.08 -23.16 11.09
C LEU A 226 12.65 -24.27 10.13
N PRO A 227 12.45 -25.50 10.64
CA PRO A 227 11.92 -26.59 9.83
C PRO A 227 10.52 -26.27 9.31
N LYS A 228 10.28 -26.59 8.03
CA LYS A 228 9.00 -26.40 7.35
C LYS A 228 7.87 -27.17 8.04
#